data_AF-A0A2E8SR94-F1
#
_entry.id   AF-A0A2E8SR94-F1
#
_cell.length_a   1.000
_cell.length_b   1.000
_cell.length_c   1.000
_cell.angle_alpha   90.00
_cell.angle_beta   90.00
_cell.angle_gamma   90.00
#
_symmetry.space_group_name_H-M   'P 1'
#
loop_
_entity.id
_entity.type
_entity.pdbx_description
1 polymer ?
#
loop_
_entity_poly.entity_id
_entity_poly.type
_entity_poly.pdbx_seq_one_letter_code
_entity_poly.pdbx_strand_id
1 'polypeptide(L)'
;MDLSAIKPLQDRLEEHPVYAKVQDLSGLRVFMQHHVFSVWDFMSLLKALQRELAPAETPWLPGRFASAQRFINEIVLEEESDE
;
A
#
# COMPACT_ATOMS: atom_id res chain seq x y z
N MET A 1 0.85 -17.40 -8.48
CA MET A 1 1.71 -16.50 -9.29
C MET A 1 3.14 -16.94 -9.01
N ASP A 2 3.94 -17.25 -10.03
CA ASP A 2 5.36 -17.59 -9.83
C ASP A 2 6.15 -16.30 -9.58
N LEU A 3 6.76 -16.18 -8.41
CA LEU A 3 7.50 -14.99 -7.97
C LEU A 3 9.02 -15.20 -7.99
N SER A 4 9.51 -16.33 -8.52
CA SER A 4 10.94 -16.67 -8.55
C SER A 4 11.80 -15.58 -9.21
N ALA A 5 11.28 -14.93 -10.26
CA ALA A 5 11.98 -13.87 -10.98
C ALA A 5 12.28 -12.62 -10.13
N ILE A 6 11.49 -12.34 -9.10
CA ILE A 6 11.68 -11.15 -8.23
C ILE A 6 12.36 -11.50 -6.90
N LYS A 7 12.58 -12.78 -6.60
CA LYS A 7 13.18 -13.21 -5.34
C LYS A 7 14.52 -12.52 -5.03
N PRO A 8 15.46 -12.36 -5.98
CA PRO A 8 16.70 -11.63 -5.70
C PRO A 8 16.50 -10.16 -5.32
N LEU A 9 15.42 -9.52 -5.79
CA LEU A 9 15.10 -8.14 -5.41
C LEU A 9 14.46 -8.08 -4.03
N GLN A 10 13.63 -9.07 -3.69
CA GLN A 10 13.08 -9.20 -2.34
C GLN A 10 14.18 -9.41 -1.31
N ASP A 11 15.12 -10.33 -1.57
CA ASP A 11 16.24 -10.60 -0.65
C ASP A 11 17.07 -9.33 -0.40
N ARG A 12 17.35 -8.57 -1.46
CA ARG A 12 18.06 -7.28 -1.34
C ARG A 12 17.30 -6.23 -0.55
N LEU A 13 15.96 -6.23 -0.62
CA LEU A 13 15.12 -5.33 0.15
C LEU A 13 15.09 -5.75 1.62
N GLU A 14 14.89 -7.04 1.90
CA GLU A 14 14.86 -7.60 3.25
C GLU A 14 16.19 -7.39 4.00
N GLU A 15 17.32 -7.56 3.30
CA GLU A 15 18.66 -7.36 3.87
C GLU A 15 19.13 -5.90 3.84
N HIS A 16 18.25 -4.95 3.52
CA HIS A 16 18.67 -3.57 3.31
C HIS A 16 19.25 -2.95 4.60
N PRO A 17 20.46 -2.34 4.55
CA PRO A 17 21.16 -1.85 5.74
C PRO A 17 20.40 -0.79 6.55
N VAL A 18 19.40 -0.13 5.96
CA VAL A 18 18.59 0.91 6.64
C VAL A 18 17.89 0.38 7.88
N TYR A 19 17.42 -0.87 7.87
CA TYR A 19 16.72 -1.46 9.01
C TYR A 19 17.66 -1.62 10.20
N ALA A 20 18.91 -2.05 9.94
CA ALA A 20 19.95 -2.14 10.96
C ALA A 20 20.42 -0.76 11.47
N LYS A 21 20.00 0.37 10.88
CA LYS A 21 20.32 1.72 11.40
C LYS A 21 19.25 2.26 12.36
N VAL A 22 18.08 1.65 12.43
CA VAL A 22 17.02 2.02 13.36
C VAL A 22 17.28 1.34 14.71
N GLN A 23 18.13 1.95 15.52
CA GLN A 23 18.61 1.38 16.79
C GLN A 23 17.96 2.01 18.04
N ASP A 24 17.42 3.21 17.90
CA ASP A 24 16.81 3.96 18.99
C ASP A 24 15.62 4.81 18.49
N LEU A 25 14.95 5.48 19.44
CA LEU A 25 13.80 6.32 19.13
C LEU A 25 14.16 7.52 18.23
N SER A 26 15.38 8.03 18.30
CA SER A 26 15.83 9.13 17.45
C SER A 26 15.98 8.65 16.00
N GLY A 27 16.64 7.52 15.80
CA GLY A 27 16.76 6.85 14.50
C GLY A 27 15.40 6.49 13.92
N LEU A 28 14.48 5.98 14.75
CA LEU A 28 13.11 5.68 14.32
C LEU A 28 12.36 6.93 13.85
N ARG A 29 12.46 8.05 14.57
CA ARG A 29 11.82 9.32 14.14
C ARG A 29 12.34 9.78 12.78
N VAL A 30 13.65 9.70 12.56
CA VAL A 30 14.25 10.05 11.26
C VAL A 30 13.75 9.09 10.17
N PHE A 31 13.70 7.79 10.44
CA PHE A 31 13.15 6.81 9.49
C PHE A 31 11.70 7.15 9.13
N MET A 32 10.84 7.40 10.11
CA MET A 32 9.43 7.70 9.89
C MET A 32 9.19 9.00 9.11
N GLN A 33 10.04 10.03 9.32
CA GLN A 33 9.99 11.28 8.54
C GLN A 33 10.17 11.05 7.03
N HIS A 34 10.89 10.01 6.63
CA HIS A 34 11.07 9.64 5.22
C HIS A 34 10.06 8.58 4.79
N HIS A 35 9.70 7.65 5.68
CA HIS A 35 8.75 6.59 5.41
C HIS A 35 7.36 7.11 5.03
N VAL A 36 6.97 8.28 5.57
CA VAL A 36 5.69 8.93 5.25
C VAL A 36 5.47 9.11 3.74
N PHE A 37 6.53 9.33 2.95
CA PHE A 37 6.41 9.48 1.50
C PHE A 37 6.00 8.17 0.81
N SER A 38 6.51 7.03 1.27
CA SER A 38 6.09 5.71 0.78
C SER A 38 4.64 5.42 1.12
N VAL A 39 4.21 5.78 2.33
CA VAL A 39 2.80 5.61 2.76
C VAL A 39 1.87 6.49 1.92
N TRP A 40 2.24 7.75 1.71
CA TRP A 40 1.45 8.66 0.88
C TRP A 40 1.38 8.24 -0.58
N ASP A 41 2.47 7.74 -1.16
CA ASP A 41 2.48 7.20 -2.52
C ASP A 41 1.54 6.01 -2.65
N PHE A 42 1.63 5.04 -1.72
CA PHE A 42 0.74 3.89 -1.67
C PHE A 42 -0.73 4.29 -1.54
N MET A 43 -1.07 5.16 -0.57
CA MET A 43 -2.45 5.62 -0.38
C MET A 43 -2.97 6.41 -1.59
N SER A 44 -2.12 7.21 -2.23
CA SER A 44 -2.48 7.95 -3.44
C SER A 44 -2.79 7.00 -4.60
N LEU A 45 -1.96 5.97 -4.80
CA LEU A 45 -2.19 4.93 -5.80
C LEU A 45 -3.46 4.14 -5.51
N LEU A 46 -3.66 3.74 -4.26
CA LEU A 46 -4.85 3.02 -3.80
C LEU A 46 -6.12 3.81 -4.12
N LYS A 47 -6.14 5.12 -3.79
CA LYS A 47 -7.29 5.99 -4.09
C LYS A 47 -7.49 6.22 -5.58
N ALA A 48 -6.42 6.34 -6.35
CA ALA A 48 -6.53 6.41 -7.80
C ALA A 48 -7.18 5.15 -8.38
N LEU A 49 -6.77 3.96 -7.91
CA LEU A 49 -7.35 2.68 -8.32
C LEU A 49 -8.79 2.51 -7.85
N GLN A 50 -9.10 2.90 -6.60
CA GLN A 50 -10.47 2.84 -6.07
C GLN A 50 -11.42 3.69 -6.91
N ARG A 51 -11.00 4.90 -7.31
CA ARG A 51 -11.81 5.77 -8.18
C ARG A 51 -12.11 5.12 -9.53
N GLU A 52 -11.18 4.40 -10.13
CA GLU A 52 -11.41 3.75 -11.43
C GLU A 52 -12.22 2.46 -11.31
N LEU A 53 -11.99 1.66 -10.26
CA LEU A 53 -12.58 0.34 -10.11
C LEU A 53 -13.91 0.38 -9.36
N ALA A 54 -13.96 1.07 -8.23
CA ALA A 54 -15.10 1.16 -7.32
C ALA A 54 -15.40 2.62 -6.93
N PRO A 55 -15.74 3.50 -7.90
CA PRO A 55 -16.03 4.89 -7.63
C PRO A 55 -17.21 5.04 -6.65
N ALA A 56 -17.01 5.86 -5.62
CA ALA A 56 -18.05 6.27 -4.68
C ALA A 56 -18.86 7.46 -5.24
N GLU A 57 -19.39 7.32 -6.45
CA GLU A 57 -20.16 8.37 -7.15
C GLU A 57 -21.68 8.16 -7.04
N THR A 58 -22.44 9.23 -7.27
CA THR A 58 -23.92 9.23 -7.24
C THR A 58 -24.48 9.68 -8.60
N PRO A 59 -25.48 8.97 -9.19
CA PRO A 59 -26.12 7.77 -8.68
C PRO A 59 -25.20 6.55 -8.74
N TRP A 60 -25.37 5.62 -7.78
CA TRP A 60 -24.64 4.36 -7.79
C TRP A 60 -25.05 3.51 -9.00
N LEU A 61 -24.05 2.96 -9.69
CA LEU A 61 -24.22 2.07 -10.82
C LEU A 61 -23.39 0.79 -10.61
N PRO A 62 -23.87 -0.39 -11.06
CA PRO A 62 -23.10 -1.61 -10.96
C PRO A 62 -21.85 -1.54 -11.84
N GLY A 63 -20.69 -1.89 -11.29
CA GLY A 63 -19.44 -1.92 -12.05
C GLY A 63 -19.26 -3.18 -12.87
N ARG A 64 -18.32 -3.12 -13.81
CA ARG A 64 -18.03 -4.20 -14.76
C ARG A 64 -17.31 -5.40 -14.11
N PHE A 65 -16.55 -5.18 -13.04
CA PHE A 65 -15.67 -6.19 -12.42
C PHE A 65 -15.91 -6.29 -10.92
N ALA A 66 -16.98 -6.97 -10.51
CA ALA A 66 -17.39 -7.07 -9.12
C ALA A 66 -16.30 -7.61 -8.17
N SER A 67 -15.47 -8.57 -8.63
CA SER A 67 -14.36 -9.11 -7.83
C SER A 67 -13.27 -8.07 -7.57
N ALA A 68 -12.89 -7.29 -8.58
CA ALA A 68 -11.90 -6.22 -8.43
C ALA A 68 -12.44 -5.07 -7.57
N GLN A 69 -13.73 -4.75 -7.71
CA GLN A 69 -14.42 -3.75 -6.88
C GLN A 69 -14.43 -4.12 -5.41
N ARG A 70 -14.77 -5.38 -5.11
CA ARG A 70 -14.73 -5.89 -3.75
C ARG A 70 -13.30 -5.84 -3.20
N PHE A 71 -12.34 -6.35 -3.96
CA PHE A 71 -10.94 -6.42 -3.54
C PHE A 71 -10.35 -5.04 -3.22
N ILE A 72 -10.56 -4.04 -4.08
CA ILE A 72 -10.04 -2.70 -3.82
C ILE A 72 -10.71 -2.04 -2.61
N ASN A 73 -12.00 -2.30 -2.38
CA ASN A 73 -12.71 -1.77 -1.22
C ASN A 73 -12.29 -2.46 0.09
N GLU A 74 -11.95 -3.76 0.05
CA GLU A 74 -11.39 -4.48 1.19
C GLU A 74 -10.03 -3.88 1.59
N ILE A 75 -9.13 -3.63 0.63
CA ILE A 75 -7.85 -2.96 0.91
C ILE A 75 -8.09 -1.56 1.50
N VAL A 76 -9.02 -0.78 0.94
CA VAL A 76 -9.32 0.56 1.47
C VAL A 76 -9.86 0.51 2.90
N LEU A 77 -10.71 -0.47 3.21
CA LEU A 77 -11.21 -0.67 4.56
C LEU A 77 -10.06 -0.94 5.55
N GLU A 78 -9.18 -1.88 5.21
CA GLU A 78 -8.03 -2.26 6.06
C GLU A 78 -7.03 -1.11 6.28
N GLU A 79 -6.83 -0.25 5.28
CA GLU A 79 -5.81 0.82 5.33
C GLU A 79 -6.33 2.15 5.91
N GLU A 80 -7.64 2.41 5.84
CA GLU A 80 -8.22 3.68 6.34
C GLU A 80 -8.93 3.56 7.68
N SER A 81 -9.23 2.35 8.13
CA SER A 81 -10.00 2.13 9.34
C SER A 81 -9.42 0.95 10.10
N ASP A 82 -8.84 1.23 11.26
CA ASP A 82 -8.54 0.21 12.24
C ASP A 82 -9.87 -0.40 12.74
N GLU A 83 -9.87 -1.71 13.03
CA GLU A 83 -10.87 -2.30 13.94
C GLU A 83 -10.74 -1.75 15.37
#